data_AF-A0A518LID5-F1
#
_entry.id   AF-A0A518LID5-F1
#
_cell.length_a   1.000
_cell.length_b   1.000
_cell.length_c   1.000
_cell.angle_alpha   90.00
_cell.angle_beta   90.00
_cell.angle_gamma   90.00
#
_symmetry.space_group_name_H-M   'P 1'
#
loop_
_entity.id
_entity.type
_entity.pdbx_description
1 polymer ?
#
loop_
_entity_poly.entity_id
_entity_poly.type
_entity_poly.pdbx_seq_one_letter_code
_entity_poly.pdbx_strand_id
1 'polypeptide(L)' 'MFQEEKSRHEIIQRAKISYFEQKTNMSMRAWIDLELREIGLPTMTDAECEQYALAAAPRIF' A
#
# COMPACT_ATOMS: atom_id res chain seq x y z
N MET A 1 21.31 -9.07 -4.73
CA MET A 1 20.16 -8.69 -3.88
C MET A 1 19.18 -7.83 -4.69
N PHE A 2 18.56 -8.36 -5.76
CA PHE A 2 17.67 -7.57 -6.66
C PHE A 2 16.24 -8.12 -6.74
N GLN A 3 15.92 -9.20 -6.02
CA GLN A 3 14.60 -9.85 -6.09
C GLN A 3 13.60 -9.32 -5.04
N GLU A 4 14.06 -8.93 -3.85
CA GLU A 4 13.16 -8.47 -2.77
C GLU A 4 12.51 -7.11 -3.08
N GLU A 5 13.25 -6.17 -3.66
CA GLU A 5 12.70 -4.85 -4.03
C GLU A 5 11.66 -4.92 -5.14
N LYS A 6 11.87 -5.79 -6.15
CA LYS A 6 10.88 -6.00 -7.21
C LYS A 6 9.58 -6.58 -6.66
N SER A 7 9.69 -7.53 -5.73
CA SER A 7 8.52 -8.14 -5.09
C SER A 7 7.68 -7.11 -4.31
N ARG A 8 8.33 -6.24 -3.53
CA ARG A 8 7.61 -5.24 -2.72
C ARG A 8 6.88 -4.19 -3.56
N HIS A 9 7.51 -3.69 -4.63
CA HIS A 9 6.86 -2.76 -5.56
C HIS A 9 5.60 -3.37 -6.17
N GLU A 10 5.69 -4.61 -6.65
CA GLU A 10 4.55 -5.31 -7.25
C GLU A 10 3.41 -5.52 -6.26
N ILE A 11 3.73 -5.86 -5.01
CA ILE A 11 2.73 -6.00 -3.94
C ILE A 11 2.01 -4.68 -3.69
N ILE A 12 2.75 -3.58 -3.55
CA ILE A 12 2.17 -2.25 -3.31
C ILE A 12 1.26 -1.84 -4.48
N GLN A 13 1.68 -2.07 -5.73
CA GLN A 13 0.85 -1.76 -6.90
C GLN A 13 -0.43 -2.61 -6.95
N ARG A 14 -0.35 -3.90 -6.64
CA ARG A 14 -1.53 -4.79 -6.58
C ARG A 14 -2.48 -4.37 -5.47
N ALA A 15 -1.95 -4.02 -4.29
CA ALA A 15 -2.73 -3.52 -3.18
C ALA A 15 -3.45 -2.19 -3.53
N LYS A 16 -2.80 -1.30 -4.30
CA LYS A 16 -3.44 -0.07 -4.82
C LYS A 16 -4.62 -0.37 -5.74
N ILE A 17 -4.47 -1.33 -6.66
CA ILE A 17 -5.55 -1.73 -7.57
C ILE A 17 -6.71 -2.31 -6.76
N SER A 18 -6.43 -3.24 -5.85
CA SER A 18 -7.43 -3.86 -4.98
C SER A 18 -8.16 -2.82 -4.11
N TYR A 19 -7.46 -1.81 -3.60
CA TYR A 19 -8.06 -0.71 -2.85
C TYR A 19 -9.15 0.04 -3.63
N PHE A 20 -8.94 0.28 -4.93
CA PHE A 20 -9.95 0.96 -5.76
C PHE A 20 -11.16 0.07 -6.10
N GLU A 21 -10.96 -1.25 -6.13
CA GLU A 21 -12.03 -2.22 -6.34
C GLU A 21 -12.86 -2.44 -5.06
N GLN A 22 -12.22 -2.29 -3.90
CA GLN A 22 -12.85 -2.45 -2.59
C GLN A 22 -13.59 -1.18 -2.17
N LYS A 23 -14.84 -1.34 -1.73
CA LYS A 23 -15.64 -0.25 -1.14
C LYS A 23 -15.31 -0.08 0.33
N THR A 24 -14.05 0.24 0.62
CA THR A 24 -13.54 0.42 1.98
C THR A 24 -13.55 1.89 2.42
N ASN A 25 -13.79 2.13 3.71
CA ASN A 25 -13.72 3.46 4.33
C ASN A 25 -12.32 3.78 4.89
N MET A 26 -11.35 2.87 4.76
CA MET A 26 -9.98 3.09 5.22
C MET A 26 -9.15 3.87 4.21
N SER A 27 -8.04 4.47 4.64
CA SER A 27 -7.12 5.14 3.73
C SER A 27 -6.32 4.12 2.91
N MET A 28 -5.84 4.53 1.73
CA MET A 28 -5.03 3.66 0.87
C MET A 28 -3.76 3.17 1.57
N ARG A 29 -3.12 3.99 2.42
CA ARG A 29 -1.98 3.57 3.25
C ARG A 29 -2.37 2.45 4.20
N ALA A 30 -3.49 2.61 4.92
CA ALA A 30 -3.96 1.60 5.87
C ALA A 30 -4.31 0.28 5.18
N TRP A 31 -4.85 0.35 3.95
CA TRP A 31 -5.11 -0.83 3.13
C TRP A 31 -3.83 -1.56 2.74
N ILE A 32 -2.85 -0.84 2.21
CA ILE A 32 -1.57 -1.45 1.80
C ILE A 32 -0.82 -2.00 3.01
N ASP A 33 -0.88 -1.31 4.17
CA ASP A 33 -0.30 -1.81 5.42
C ASP A 33 -0.94 -3.13 5.88
N LEU A 34 -2.24 -3.31 5.66
CA LEU A 34 -2.94 -4.55 5.95
C LEU A 34 -2.46 -5.68 5.02
N GLU A 35 -2.45 -5.44 3.71
CA GLU A 35 -1.99 -6.41 2.71
C GLU A 35 -0.53 -6.82 2.96
N LEU A 36 0.34 -5.88 3.30
CA LEU A 36 1.75 -6.16 3.64
C LEU A 36 1.85 -7.02 4.91
N ARG A 37 1.03 -6.76 5.92
CA ARG A 37 1.02 -7.56 7.16
C ARG A 37 0.54 -8.99 6.92
N GLU A 38 -0.46 -9.21 6.07
CA GLU A 38 -0.99 -10.55 5.79
C GLU A 38 0.06 -11.50 5.18
N ILE A 39 1.02 -10.95 4.45
CA ILE A 39 2.14 -11.70 3.87
C ILE A 39 3.43 -11.64 4.71
N GLY A 40 3.36 -11.07 5.92
CA GLY A 40 4.49 -10.98 6.84
C GLY A 40 5.55 -9.92 6.48
N LEU A 41 5.21 -8.95 5.63
CA LEU A 41 6.08 -7.83 5.29
C LEU A 41 5.88 -6.64 6.23
N PRO A 42 6.93 -5.81 6.41
CA PRO A 42 6.81 -4.57 7.18
C PRO A 42 5.85 -3.60 6.50
N THR A 43 5.17 -2.81 7.33
CA THR A 43 4.29 -1.72 6.87
C THR A 43 5.05 -0.69 6.04
N MET A 44 4.29 0.17 5.36
CA MET A 44 4.85 1.23 4.55
C MET A 44 5.61 2.25 5.38
N THR A 45 6.81 2.57 4.91
CA THR A 45 7.59 3.71 5.39
C THR A 45 7.10 5.01 4.77
N ASP A 46 7.39 6.14 5.40
CA ASP A 46 6.96 7.45 4.88
C ASP A 46 7.62 7.78 3.53
N ALA A 47 8.87 7.35 3.31
CA ALA A 47 9.55 7.47 2.03
C ALA A 47 8.82 6.71 0.91
N GLU A 48 8.28 5.54 1.21
CA GLU A 48 7.47 4.79 0.25
C GLU A 48 6.10 5.45 0.02
N CYS A 49 5.47 6.00 1.07
CA CYS A 49 4.23 6.75 0.89
C CYS A 49 4.43 7.93 -0.07
N GLU A 50 5.54 8.65 0.04
CA GLU A 50 5.94 9.71 -0.89
C GLU A 50 6.23 9.17 -2.30
N GLN A 51 7.04 8.12 -2.41
CA GLN A 51 7.40 7.50 -3.69
C GLN A 51 6.17 6.99 -4.47
N TYR A 52 5.20 6.40 -3.78
CA TYR A 52 3.99 5.85 -4.39
C TYR A 52 2.83 6.86 -4.47
N ALA A 53 3.09 8.13 -4.10
CA ALA A 53 2.13 9.22 -4.05
C ALA A 53 0.83 8.82 -3.33
N LEU A 54 0.96 8.08 -2.22
CA LEU A 54 -0.16 7.69 -1.41
C LEU A 54 -0.63 8.93 -0.65
N ALA A 55 -1.68 9.58 -1.16
CA ALA A 55 -2.24 10.76 -0.52
C ALA A 55 -2.58 10.43 0.94
N ALA A 56 -1.96 11.16 1.87
CA ALA A 56 -2.22 11.05 3.30
C ALA A 56 -3.63 11.51 3.71
N ALA A 57 -4.42 12.03 2.77
CA ALA A 57 -5.70 12.63 3.07
C ALA A 57 -6.80 11.55 3.20
N PRO A 58 -7.57 11.54 4.29
CA PRO A 58 -8.82 10.79 4.33
C PRO A 58 -9.71 11.34 3.20
N ARG A 59 -10.18 10.46 2.31
CA ARG A 59 -11.34 10.80 1.46
C ARG A 59 -12.53 10.85 2.40
N ILE A 60 -12.83 12.05 2.87
CA ILE A 60 -14.11 12.34 3.53
C ILE A 60 -15.15 12.25 2.41
N PHE A 61 -15.89 11.14 2.39
CA PHE A 61 -17.12 11.00 1.59
C PHE A 61 -18.29 11.61 2.35
#